data_AF-A0A955Q6U0-F1
#
_entry.id   AF-A0A955Q6U0-F1
#
_cell.length_a   1.000
_cell.length_b   1.000
_cell.length_c   1.000
_cell.angle_alpha   90.00
_cell.angle_beta   90.00
_cell.angle_gamma   90.00
#
_symmetry.space_group_name_H-M   'P 1'
#
loop_
_entity.id
_entity.type
_entity.pdbx_description
1 polymer ?
#
loop_
_entity_poly.entity_id
_entity_poly.type
_entity_poly.pdbx_seq_one_letter_code
_entity_poly.pdbx_strand_id
1 'polypeptide(L)'
;FLALPKKGLDMANKVALPNGWICDGRELKPKSGASMSNTWIFDGKEIKPKSGASFSNTWVWNGKELKPKSGASLSNTWVIDGQKAKPKSGASFSNTFEIGNSSILVIAGQIALRLW
;
A
#
# COMPACT_ATOMS: atom_id res chain seq x y z
N PHE A 1 36.96 -21.77 -17.05
CA PHE A 1 35.65 -21.12 -17.23
C PHE A 1 35.25 -20.45 -15.92
N LEU A 2 35.51 -19.14 -15.79
CA LEU A 2 35.09 -18.35 -14.63
C LEU A 2 33.60 -18.03 -14.79
N ALA A 3 32.76 -18.58 -13.92
CA ALA A 3 31.38 -18.14 -13.81
C ALA A 3 31.37 -16.74 -13.19
N LEU A 4 30.95 -15.74 -13.97
CA LEU A 4 30.67 -14.40 -13.47
C LEU A 4 29.55 -14.49 -12.41
N PRO A 5 29.65 -13.77 -11.28
CA PRO A 5 28.53 -13.66 -10.37
C PRO A 5 27.40 -12.94 -11.10
N LYS A 6 26.21 -13.55 -11.18
CA LYS A 6 24.96 -12.89 -11.62
C LYS A 6 24.62 -11.79 -10.61
N LYS A 7 25.29 -10.66 -10.69
CA LYS A 7 24.97 -9.43 -9.93
C LYS A 7 23.90 -8.67 -10.69
N GLY A 8 22.79 -9.34 -10.98
CA GLY A 8 21.50 -8.72 -11.22
C GLY A 8 20.71 -8.96 -9.95
N LEU A 9 20.87 -8.10 -8.95
CA LEU A 9 19.94 -8.08 -7.83
C LEU A 9 18.59 -7.73 -8.47
N ASP A 10 17.64 -8.66 -8.48
CA ASP A 10 16.25 -8.34 -8.73
C ASP A 10 15.84 -7.32 -7.66
N MET A 11 16.03 -6.03 -7.94
CA MET A 11 15.61 -4.93 -7.07
C MET A 11 14.10 -4.78 -7.21
N ALA A 12 13.37 -5.83 -6.86
CA ALA A 12 11.93 -5.79 -6.77
C ALA A 12 11.59 -4.66 -5.79
N ASN A 13 10.72 -3.75 -6.21
CA ASN A 13 10.27 -2.67 -5.35
C ASN A 13 9.61 -3.33 -4.13
N LYS A 14 10.12 -3.09 -2.93
CA LYS A 14 9.49 -3.62 -1.71
C LYS A 14 8.58 -2.55 -1.15
N VAL A 15 7.39 -2.95 -0.72
CA VAL A 15 6.57 -2.08 0.13
C VAL A 15 7.39 -1.71 1.36
N ALA A 16 7.39 -0.42 1.69
CA ALA A 16 8.02 0.10 2.90
C ALA A 16 7.11 1.16 3.54
N LEU A 17 7.48 1.62 4.73
CA LEU A 17 6.95 2.86 5.29
C LEU A 17 7.98 3.97 5.10
N PRO A 18 7.55 5.20 4.74
CA PRO A 18 8.42 6.35 4.78
C PRO A 18 8.87 6.63 6.22
N ASN A 19 10.08 7.16 6.40
CA ASN A 19 10.69 7.32 7.74
C ASN A 19 9.84 8.14 8.73
N GLY A 20 8.99 9.05 8.24
CA GLY A 20 8.10 9.86 9.06
C GLY A 20 6.86 9.14 9.59
N TRP A 21 6.64 7.87 9.24
CA TRP A 21 5.42 7.13 9.55
C TRP A 21 5.69 5.87 10.36
N ILE A 22 4.69 5.43 11.11
CA ILE A 22 4.68 4.18 11.87
C ILE A 22 3.36 3.46 11.67
N CYS A 23 3.40 2.13 11.63
CA CYS A 23 2.23 1.27 11.63
C CYS A 23 2.34 0.25 12.75
N ASP A 24 1.37 0.20 13.66
CA ASP A 24 1.31 -0.77 14.77
C ASP A 24 0.44 -2.00 14.46
N GLY A 25 -0.02 -2.11 13.21
CA GLY A 25 -0.92 -3.17 12.75
C GLY A 25 -2.41 -2.81 12.85
N ARG A 26 -2.76 -1.78 13.64
CA ARG A 26 -4.13 -1.25 13.75
C ARG A 26 -4.24 0.16 13.17
N GLU A 27 -3.21 0.97 13.35
CA GLU A 27 -3.12 2.35 12.92
C GLU A 27 -1.86 2.58 12.08
N LEU A 28 -2.00 3.42 11.06
CA LEU A 28 -0.90 4.02 10.30
C LEU A 28 -0.93 5.53 10.51
N LYS A 29 0.15 6.11 11.08
CA LYS A 29 0.20 7.53 11.45
C LYS A 29 1.59 8.14 11.34
N PRO A 30 1.69 9.48 11.24
CA PRO A 30 2.95 10.18 11.40
C PRO A 30 3.58 9.93 12.77
N LYS A 31 4.92 9.85 12.83
CA LYS A 31 5.68 9.75 14.10
C LYS A 31 5.57 11.02 14.95
N SER A 32 5.35 12.17 14.30
CA SER A 32 5.17 13.48 14.94
C SER A 32 3.96 14.19 14.33
N GLY A 33 3.20 14.92 15.16
CA GLY A 33 2.00 15.63 14.71
C GLY A 33 0.83 14.71 14.33
N ALA A 34 0.75 13.51 14.90
CA ALA A 34 -0.38 12.61 14.68
C ALA A 34 -1.69 13.23 15.22
N SER A 35 -2.73 13.15 14.41
CA SER A 35 -4.10 13.58 14.69
C SER A 35 -5.08 12.52 14.17
N MET A 36 -6.36 12.62 14.54
CA MET A 36 -7.37 11.67 14.07
C MET A 36 -7.62 11.76 12.56
N SER A 37 -7.39 12.92 11.93
CA SER A 37 -7.60 13.12 10.49
C SER A 37 -6.43 12.66 9.62
N ASN A 38 -5.21 12.54 10.19
CA ASN A 38 -4.04 12.00 9.49
C ASN A 38 -3.62 10.60 9.98
N THR A 39 -4.37 10.01 10.92
CA THR A 39 -4.22 8.62 11.35
C THR A 39 -5.21 7.74 10.59
N TRP A 40 -4.69 6.73 9.92
CA TRP A 40 -5.46 5.78 9.12
C TRP A 40 -5.67 4.48 9.88
N ILE A 41 -6.86 3.91 9.75
CA ILE A 41 -7.25 2.63 10.34
C ILE A 41 -7.76 1.69 9.26
N PHE A 42 -7.72 0.39 9.56
CA PHE A 42 -8.34 -0.65 8.76
C PHE A 42 -9.34 -1.44 9.62
N ASP A 43 -10.61 -1.44 9.23
CA ASP A 43 -11.71 -2.07 9.99
C ASP A 43 -12.05 -3.50 9.53
N GLY A 44 -11.20 -4.09 8.67
CA GLY A 44 -11.46 -5.39 8.04
C GLY A 44 -12.04 -5.27 6.62
N LYS A 45 -12.59 -4.11 6.26
CA LYS A 45 -13.15 -3.85 4.92
C LYS A 45 -12.67 -2.53 4.32
N GLU A 46 -12.47 -1.51 5.15
CA GLU A 46 -12.16 -0.16 4.71
C GLU A 46 -10.91 0.38 5.37
N ILE A 47 -10.10 1.09 4.57
CA ILE A 47 -8.97 1.89 5.01
C ILE A 47 -9.38 3.36 4.91
N LYS A 48 -9.39 4.05 6.05
CA LYS A 48 -9.90 5.43 6.16
C LYS A 48 -9.24 6.18 7.32
N PRO A 49 -9.28 7.53 7.31
CA PRO A 49 -8.90 8.32 8.48
C PRO A 49 -9.79 8.01 9.69
N LYS A 50 -9.25 8.11 10.91
CA LYS A 50 -10.04 7.93 12.15
C LYS A 50 -11.13 8.97 12.31
N SER A 51 -10.95 10.17 11.75
CA SER A 51 -11.97 11.23 11.68
C SER A 51 -11.99 11.91 10.33
N GLY A 52 -13.17 12.33 9.87
CA GLY A 52 -13.32 13.00 8.56
C GLY A 52 -13.29 12.04 7.38
N ALA A 53 -13.64 10.77 7.60
CA ALA A 53 -13.78 9.80 6.53
C ALA A 53 -14.94 10.19 5.59
N SER A 54 -14.69 10.08 4.30
CA SER A 54 -15.63 10.31 3.20
C SER A 54 -15.40 9.25 2.12
N PHE A 55 -16.28 9.15 1.14
CA PHE A 55 -16.10 8.21 0.04
C PHE A 55 -14.85 8.49 -0.80
N SER A 56 -14.40 9.75 -0.88
CA SER A 56 -13.25 10.15 -1.69
C SER A 56 -11.90 9.86 -1.03
N ASN A 57 -11.85 9.79 0.30
CA ASN A 57 -10.64 9.45 1.05
C ASN A 57 -10.70 8.05 1.70
N THR A 58 -11.66 7.22 1.32
CA THR A 58 -11.78 5.85 1.81
C THR A 58 -11.41 4.86 0.71
N TRP A 59 -10.66 3.83 1.07
CA TRP A 59 -10.34 2.69 0.22
C TRP A 59 -11.02 1.44 0.74
N VAL A 60 -11.43 0.56 -0.17
CA VAL A 60 -12.07 -0.72 0.14
C VAL A 60 -11.09 -1.85 -0.16
N TRP A 61 -10.98 -2.78 0.78
CA TRP A 61 -10.22 -4.01 0.69
C TRP A 61 -11.15 -5.21 0.78
N ASN A 62 -11.06 -6.13 -0.18
CA ASN A 62 -11.90 -7.34 -0.21
C ASN A 62 -11.11 -8.65 -0.02
N GLY A 63 -9.86 -8.57 0.44
CA GLY A 63 -8.96 -9.72 0.55
C GLY A 63 -8.11 -9.99 -0.71
N LYS A 64 -8.43 -9.35 -1.84
CA LYS A 64 -7.69 -9.49 -3.10
C LYS A 64 -7.42 -8.15 -3.80
N GLU A 65 -8.34 -7.22 -3.73
CA GLU A 65 -8.27 -5.93 -4.39
C GLU A 65 -8.40 -4.78 -3.40
N LEU A 66 -7.53 -3.79 -3.57
CA LEU A 66 -7.58 -2.50 -2.87
C LEU A 66 -7.97 -1.43 -3.89
N LYS A 67 -9.09 -0.73 -3.67
CA LYS A 67 -9.59 0.29 -4.60
C LYS A 67 -10.23 1.47 -3.89
N PRO A 68 -10.31 2.65 -4.53
CA PRO A 68 -11.06 3.77 -3.98
C PRO A 68 -12.53 3.38 -3.76
N LYS A 69 -13.15 3.87 -2.69
CA LYS A 69 -14.57 3.64 -2.42
C LYS A 69 -15.47 4.38 -3.42
N SER A 70 -15.01 5.51 -3.94
CA SER A 70 -15.62 6.25 -5.06
C SER A 70 -14.60 6.47 -6.17
N GLY A 71 -15.06 6.45 -7.43
CA GLY A 71 -14.22 6.70 -8.60
C GLY A 71 -13.22 5.58 -8.92
N ALA A 72 -13.53 4.33 -8.53
CA ALA A 72 -12.68 3.19 -8.84
C ALA A 72 -12.60 2.94 -10.36
N SER A 73 -11.39 2.73 -10.85
CA SER A 73 -11.04 2.36 -12.22
C SER A 73 -9.98 1.25 -12.18
N LEU A 74 -9.66 0.65 -13.33
CA LEU A 74 -8.61 -0.38 -13.37
C LEU A 74 -7.21 0.17 -13.07
N SER A 75 -6.95 1.45 -13.34
CA SER A 75 -5.63 2.06 -13.13
C SER A 75 -5.39 2.49 -11.67
N ASN A 76 -6.45 2.72 -10.89
CA ASN A 76 -6.34 3.03 -9.46
C ASN A 76 -6.78 1.87 -8.55
N THR A 77 -7.17 0.73 -9.12
CA THR A 77 -7.39 -0.51 -8.39
C THR A 77 -6.10 -1.31 -8.37
N TRP A 78 -5.73 -1.78 -7.19
CA TRP A 78 -4.57 -2.64 -6.97
C TRP A 78 -5.02 -4.06 -6.68
N VAL A 79 -4.33 -5.02 -7.28
CA VAL A 79 -4.52 -6.45 -7.03
C VAL A 79 -3.35 -6.94 -6.18
N ILE A 80 -3.68 -7.64 -5.11
CA ILE A 80 -2.73 -8.43 -4.33
C ILE A 80 -2.86 -9.87 -4.79
N ASP A 81 -1.74 -10.41 -5.27
CA ASP A 81 -1.66 -11.76 -5.81
C ASP A 81 -0.35 -12.39 -5.35
N GLY A 82 -0.45 -13.44 -4.53
CA GLY A 82 0.69 -13.97 -3.78
C GLY A 82 1.36 -12.89 -2.92
N GLN A 83 2.68 -12.74 -3.08
CA GLN A 83 3.49 -11.77 -2.35
C GLN A 83 3.66 -10.43 -3.06
N LYS A 84 2.79 -10.09 -4.02
CA LYS A 84 2.91 -8.87 -4.84
C LYS A 84 1.65 -8.01 -4.84
N ALA A 85 1.85 -6.71 -4.81
CA ALA A 85 0.85 -5.69 -5.11
C ALA A 85 1.15 -5.05 -6.46
N LYS A 86 0.16 -5.00 -7.36
CA LYS A 86 0.30 -4.38 -8.70
C LYS A 86 -1.01 -3.70 -9.11
N PRO A 87 -0.97 -2.66 -9.96
CA PRO A 87 -2.20 -2.10 -10.50
C PRO A 87 -2.91 -3.12 -11.38
N LYS A 88 -4.24 -3.10 -11.36
CA LYS A 88 -5.09 -4.06 -12.08
C LYS A 88 -4.95 -3.94 -13.60
N SER A 89 -4.56 -2.75 -14.09
CA SER A 89 -4.15 -2.51 -15.47
C SER A 89 -2.86 -1.70 -15.51
N GLY A 90 -2.02 -1.93 -16.53
CA GLY A 90 -0.74 -1.21 -16.70
C GLY A 90 0.35 -1.61 -15.71
N ALA A 91 0.32 -2.85 -15.20
CA ALA A 91 1.37 -3.37 -14.33
C ALA A 91 2.70 -3.45 -15.08
N SER A 92 3.75 -2.95 -14.43
CA SER A 92 5.14 -2.97 -14.87
C SER A 92 6.02 -3.31 -13.67
N PHE A 93 7.32 -3.52 -13.91
CA PHE A 93 8.27 -3.72 -12.82
C PHE A 93 8.31 -2.54 -11.85
N SER A 94 8.22 -1.30 -12.35
CA SER A 94 8.35 -0.08 -11.54
C SER A 94 7.15 0.20 -10.63
N ASN A 95 5.98 -0.36 -10.94
CA ASN A 95 4.75 -0.19 -10.13
C ASN A 95 4.25 -1.50 -9.52
N THR A 96 5.07 -2.56 -9.53
CA THR A 96 4.79 -3.82 -8.85
C THR A 96 5.66 -3.89 -7.60
N PHE A 97 5.03 -4.14 -6.45
CA PHE A 97 5.71 -4.15 -5.16
C PHE A 97 5.62 -5.51 -4.48
N GLU A 98 6.73 -6.03 -3.98
CA GLU A 98 6.77 -7.16 -3.05
C GLU A 98 6.24 -6.70 -1.68
N ILE A 99 5.26 -7.42 -1.13
CA ILE A 99 4.59 -7.02 0.12
C ILE A 99 5.15 -7.74 1.35
N GLY A 100 5.72 -8.94 1.18
CA GLY A 100 6.21 -9.77 2.28
C GLY A 100 5.13 -9.98 3.36
N ASN A 101 5.45 -9.71 4.62
CA ASN A 101 4.53 -9.82 5.75
C ASN A 101 3.90 -8.46 6.13
N SER A 102 3.94 -7.48 5.23
CA SER A 102 3.39 -6.14 5.51
C SER A 102 1.89 -6.20 5.72
N SER A 103 1.38 -5.45 6.69
CA SER A 103 -0.06 -5.30 6.86
C SER A 103 -0.68 -4.56 5.67
N ILE A 104 -1.98 -4.76 5.45
CA ILE A 104 -2.70 -4.03 4.39
C ILE A 104 -2.63 -2.51 4.57
N LEU A 105 -2.50 -2.01 5.80
CA LEU A 105 -2.28 -0.58 6.07
C LEU A 105 -0.95 -0.10 5.50
N VAL A 106 0.14 -0.84 5.69
CA VAL A 106 1.45 -0.48 5.14
C VAL A 106 1.41 -0.52 3.60
N ILE A 107 0.81 -1.56 3.04
CA ILE A 107 0.62 -1.68 1.58
C ILE A 107 -0.19 -0.50 1.04
N ALA A 108 -1.30 -0.14 1.68
CA ALA A 108 -2.12 1.00 1.30
C ALA A 108 -1.38 2.33 1.46
N GLY A 109 -0.57 2.47 2.51
CA GLY A 109 0.36 3.59 2.69
C GLY A 109 1.15 3.85 1.42
N GLN A 110 1.78 2.78 0.88
CA GLN A 110 2.50 2.77 -0.39
C GLN A 110 1.66 3.19 -1.59
N ILE A 111 0.64 2.39 -1.90
CA ILE A 111 0.09 2.38 -3.25
C ILE A 111 -1.19 3.21 -3.39
N ALA A 112 -1.91 3.41 -2.28
CA ALA A 112 -3.18 4.12 -2.22
C ALA A 112 -3.02 5.54 -1.66
N LEU A 113 -2.30 5.68 -0.55
CA LEU A 113 -2.12 6.95 0.15
C LEU A 113 -0.91 7.75 -0.33
N ARG A 114 0.04 7.08 -1.00
CA ARG A 114 1.23 7.69 -1.63
C ARG A 114 2.02 8.59 -0.67
N LEU A 115 2.43 8.04 0.46
CA LEU A 115 3.09 8.79 1.55
C LEU A 115 4.58 9.17 1.30
N TRP A 116 5.07 9.16 0.05
CA TRP A 116 6.46 9.48 -0.34
C TRP A 116 6.55 10.82 -1.06
#